data_AF-A0A139MXC3-F1
#
_entry.id   AF-A0A139MXC3-F1
#
_cell.length_a   1.000
_cell.length_b   1.000
_cell.length_c   1.000
_cell.angle_alpha   90.00
_cell.angle_beta   90.00
_cell.angle_gamma   90.00
#
_symmetry.space_group_name_H-M   'P 1'
#
loop_
_entity.id
_entity.type
_entity.pdbx_description
1 polymer ?
#
loop_
_entity_poly.entity_id
_entity_poly.type
_entity_poly.pdbx_seq_one_letter_code
_entity_poly.pdbx_strand_id
1 'polypeptide(L)'
;MIGAKDPSFNQGLLDEYLEQAMKKKKLSFNDVEIIQLRLLSLALGDFNQEEFVDLLSKVILAADYFPLSDLEKVQNTIVSAAGVLAHYGIYEILPDIVNVLNDIMTKRRIFQDNIFVHALNWKVALFVEDNLEKAKNDYQKVCMMAVLLSEDLVKRNMLEEWIEDLEKKGLKYTNI
;
A
#
# COMPACT_ATOMS: atom_id res chain seq x y z
N MET A 1 6.44 -39.70 5.91
CA MET A 1 6.56 -38.53 5.02
C MET A 1 5.21 -38.30 4.38
N ILE A 2 4.36 -37.49 4.98
CA ILE A 2 3.02 -37.18 4.48
C ILE A 2 2.82 -35.67 4.70
N GLY A 3 2.35 -34.96 3.69
CA GLY A 3 1.69 -33.65 3.86
C GLY A 3 2.58 -32.40 3.72
N ALA A 4 3.13 -32.14 2.53
CA ALA A 4 3.66 -30.80 2.20
C ALA A 4 3.21 -30.31 0.80
N LYS A 5 2.24 -30.99 0.19
CA LYS A 5 1.77 -30.72 -1.19
C LYS A 5 0.26 -30.70 -1.32
N ASP A 6 -0.47 -30.48 -0.22
CA ASP A 6 -1.90 -30.24 -0.29
C ASP A 6 -2.16 -28.74 -0.10
N PRO A 7 -2.61 -28.01 -1.14
CA PRO A 7 -2.94 -26.59 -1.04
C PRO A 7 -3.93 -26.29 0.08
N SER A 8 -4.83 -27.22 0.40
CA SER A 8 -5.80 -27.08 1.49
C SER A 8 -5.18 -27.12 2.88
N PHE A 9 -4.15 -27.95 3.07
CA PHE A 9 -3.39 -28.03 4.33
C PHE A 9 -2.56 -26.77 4.57
N ASN A 10 -1.96 -26.22 3.51
CA ASN A 10 -1.20 -24.98 3.59
C ASN A 10 -2.09 -23.76 3.89
N GLN A 11 -3.34 -23.75 3.39
CA GLN A 11 -4.30 -22.69 3.68
C GLN A 11 -4.77 -22.75 5.14
N GLY A 12 -5.15 -23.93 5.65
CA GLY A 12 -5.59 -24.08 7.04
C GLY A 12 -4.51 -23.69 8.06
N LEU A 13 -3.23 -24.00 7.76
CA LEU A 13 -2.11 -23.61 8.61
C LEU A 13 -1.87 -22.07 8.58
N LEU A 14 -2.00 -21.44 7.41
CA LEU A 14 -1.87 -19.99 7.29
C LEU A 14 -2.98 -19.27 8.08
N ASP A 15 -4.21 -19.78 8.01
CA ASP A 15 -5.35 -19.23 8.75
C ASP A 15 -5.14 -19.34 10.28
N GLU A 16 -4.61 -20.47 10.76
CA GLU A 16 -4.24 -20.63 12.18
C GLU A 16 -3.17 -19.62 12.62
N TYR A 17 -2.13 -19.40 11.81
CA TYR A 17 -1.09 -18.42 12.09
C TYR A 17 -1.61 -16.99 12.05
N LEU A 18 -2.51 -16.68 11.11
CA LEU A 18 -3.17 -15.39 11.00
C LEU A 18 -4.02 -15.10 12.24
N GLU A 19 -4.83 -16.06 12.69
CA GLU A 19 -5.61 -15.92 13.92
C GLU A 19 -4.74 -15.62 15.14
N GLN A 20 -3.58 -16.29 15.24
CA GLN A 20 -2.63 -16.05 16.31
C GLN A 20 -2.03 -14.64 16.22
N ALA A 21 -1.64 -14.19 15.02
CA ALA A 21 -1.13 -12.85 14.78
C ALA A 21 -2.15 -11.78 15.20
N MET A 22 -3.43 -11.96 14.86
CA MET A 22 -4.49 -11.00 15.16
C MET A 22 -4.79 -10.85 16.66
N LYS A 23 -4.59 -11.91 17.43
CA LYS A 23 -4.73 -11.91 18.91
C LYS A 23 -3.57 -11.21 19.63
N LYS A 24 -2.42 -10.98 18.97
CA LYS A 24 -1.26 -10.34 19.59
C LYS A 24 -1.46 -8.83 19.75
N LYS A 25 -0.89 -8.30 20.84
CA LYS A 25 -0.78 -6.86 21.10
C LYS A 25 0.33 -6.19 20.28
N LYS A 26 1.44 -6.91 20.06
CA LYS A 26 2.56 -6.48 19.24
C LYS A 26 2.88 -7.59 18.25
N LEU A 27 2.91 -7.25 16.98
CA LEU A 27 3.29 -8.14 15.89
C LEU A 27 4.80 -8.36 15.92
N SER A 28 5.21 -9.59 15.59
CA SER A 28 6.58 -9.91 15.20
C SER A 28 6.77 -9.73 13.69
N PHE A 29 8.01 -9.77 13.22
CA PHE A 29 8.32 -9.74 11.78
C PHE A 29 7.51 -10.79 11.00
N ASN A 30 7.51 -12.04 11.47
CA ASN A 30 6.78 -13.14 10.83
C ASN A 30 5.26 -12.90 10.82
N ASP A 31 4.71 -12.28 11.86
CA ASP A 31 3.28 -11.96 11.89
C ASP A 31 2.92 -10.96 10.78
N VAL A 32 3.78 -9.97 10.51
CA VAL A 32 3.61 -9.05 9.37
C VAL A 32 3.72 -9.78 8.03
N GLU A 33 4.58 -10.80 7.91
CA GLU A 33 4.65 -11.64 6.70
C GLU A 33 3.36 -12.41 6.44
N ILE A 34 2.82 -13.04 7.49
CA ILE A 34 1.56 -13.77 7.42
C ILE A 34 0.41 -12.84 7.02
N ILE A 35 0.34 -11.66 7.64
CA ILE A 35 -0.67 -10.64 7.28
C ILE A 35 -0.48 -10.17 5.84
N GLN A 36 0.75 -9.92 5.39
CA GLN A 36 1.04 -9.52 4.01
C GLN A 36 0.56 -10.59 3.00
N LEU A 37 0.79 -11.88 3.29
CA LEU A 37 0.29 -12.97 2.45
C LEU A 37 -1.24 -13.00 2.39
N ARG A 38 -1.91 -12.77 3.52
CA ARG A 38 -3.38 -12.70 3.54
C ARG A 38 -3.91 -11.50 2.77
N LEU A 39 -3.32 -10.33 2.93
CA LEU A 39 -3.66 -9.12 2.16
C LEU A 39 -3.54 -9.38 0.66
N LEU A 40 -2.45 -10.03 0.22
CA LEU A 40 -2.28 -10.41 -1.18
C LEU A 40 -3.35 -11.42 -1.65
N SER A 41 -3.69 -12.41 -0.82
CA SER A 41 -4.76 -13.37 -1.13
C SER A 41 -6.12 -12.70 -1.28
N LEU A 42 -6.43 -11.70 -0.45
CA LEU A 42 -7.67 -10.92 -0.55
C LEU A 42 -7.67 -10.05 -1.82
N ALA A 43 -6.53 -9.46 -2.17
CA ALA A 43 -6.38 -8.60 -3.35
C ALA A 43 -6.54 -9.36 -4.68
N LEU A 44 -6.18 -10.66 -4.70
CA LEU A 44 -6.26 -11.50 -5.90
C LEU A 44 -7.55 -12.34 -5.98
N GLY A 45 -8.30 -12.42 -4.88
CA GLY A 45 -9.44 -13.31 -4.72
C GLY A 45 -10.77 -12.55 -4.60
N ASP A 46 -11.66 -13.08 -3.76
CA ASP A 46 -12.87 -12.37 -3.37
C ASP A 46 -12.51 -11.30 -2.35
N PHE A 47 -12.52 -10.04 -2.81
CA PHE A 47 -12.03 -8.92 -2.04
C PHE A 47 -12.98 -8.56 -0.90
N ASN A 48 -12.63 -9.00 0.30
CA ASN A 48 -13.30 -8.60 1.53
C ASN A 48 -12.65 -7.33 2.10
N GLN A 49 -13.28 -6.18 1.85
CA GLN A 49 -12.80 -4.88 2.31
C GLN A 49 -12.68 -4.79 3.84
N GLU A 50 -13.65 -5.33 4.59
CA GLU A 50 -13.65 -5.23 6.05
C GLU A 50 -12.44 -5.96 6.65
N GLU A 51 -12.22 -7.21 6.21
CA GLU A 51 -11.07 -8.00 6.62
C GLU A 51 -9.76 -7.32 6.21
N PHE A 52 -9.69 -6.82 4.97
CA PHE A 52 -8.49 -6.16 4.45
C PHE A 52 -8.11 -4.93 5.28
N VAL A 53 -9.09 -4.09 5.61
CA VAL A 53 -8.89 -2.87 6.40
C VAL A 53 -8.49 -3.20 7.84
N ASP A 54 -9.07 -4.24 8.47
CA ASP A 54 -8.68 -4.67 9.82
C ASP A 54 -7.23 -5.16 9.87
N LEU A 55 -6.84 -5.99 8.90
CA LEU A 55 -5.47 -6.47 8.74
C LEU A 55 -4.48 -5.32 8.51
N LEU A 56 -4.80 -4.41 7.61
CA LEU A 56 -3.96 -3.23 7.35
C LEU A 56 -3.83 -2.35 8.60
N SER A 57 -4.92 -2.14 9.34
CA SER A 57 -4.91 -1.36 10.58
C SER A 57 -3.95 -1.94 11.62
N LYS A 58 -3.86 -3.27 11.72
CA LYS A 58 -2.87 -3.94 12.57
C LYS A 58 -1.43 -3.66 12.15
N VAL A 59 -1.16 -3.65 10.85
CA VAL A 59 0.17 -3.33 10.31
C VAL A 59 0.51 -1.85 10.51
N ILE A 60 -0.45 -0.94 10.33
CA ILE A 60 -0.28 0.49 10.60
C ILE A 60 0.13 0.71 12.06
N LEU A 61 -0.58 0.10 13.01
CA LEU A 61 -0.21 0.19 14.43
C LEU A 61 1.19 -0.37 14.72
N ALA A 62 1.68 -1.30 13.89
CA ALA A 62 3.02 -1.85 14.02
C ALA A 62 4.13 -0.82 13.76
N ALA A 63 3.85 0.21 12.96
CA ALA A 63 4.79 1.29 12.65
C ALA A 63 5.28 2.07 13.90
N ASP A 64 4.52 2.03 14.99
CA ASP A 64 4.84 2.74 16.23
C ASP A 64 5.83 2.02 17.14
N TYR A 65 5.90 0.69 17.04
CA TYR A 65 6.72 -0.12 17.96
C TYR A 65 7.72 -1.05 17.27
N PHE A 66 7.69 -1.19 15.95
CA PHE A 66 8.68 -1.99 15.23
C PHE A 66 10.08 -1.37 15.35
N PRO A 67 11.13 -2.20 15.46
CA PRO A 67 12.50 -1.71 15.47
C PRO A 67 12.84 -1.05 14.13
N LEU A 68 13.71 -0.05 14.15
CA LEU A 68 14.09 0.72 12.96
C LEU A 68 14.65 -0.17 11.84
N SER A 69 15.37 -1.24 12.20
CA SER A 69 15.94 -2.21 11.24
C SER A 69 14.88 -2.92 10.40
N ASP A 70 13.68 -3.08 10.93
CA ASP A 70 12.63 -3.92 10.34
C ASP A 70 11.45 -3.07 9.83
N LEU A 71 11.50 -1.76 10.06
CA LEU A 71 10.42 -0.83 9.74
C LEU A 71 10.14 -0.74 8.23
N GLU A 72 11.13 -1.09 7.41
CA GLU A 72 10.96 -1.25 5.95
C GLU A 72 9.89 -2.28 5.59
N LYS A 73 9.85 -3.40 6.31
CA LYS A 73 8.85 -4.46 6.06
C LYS A 73 7.44 -3.96 6.31
N VAL A 74 7.25 -3.18 7.38
CA VAL A 74 5.97 -2.55 7.72
C VAL A 74 5.60 -1.55 6.63
N GLN A 75 6.55 -0.67 6.26
CA GLN A 75 6.34 0.33 5.22
C GLN A 75 5.93 -0.29 3.88
N ASN A 76 6.66 -1.29 3.39
CA ASN A 76 6.39 -1.95 2.12
C ASN A 76 5.03 -2.65 2.13
N THR A 77 4.64 -3.24 3.27
CA THR A 77 3.31 -3.83 3.45
C THR A 77 2.21 -2.78 3.37
N ILE A 78 2.39 -1.62 4.02
CA ILE A 78 1.44 -0.51 3.98
C ILE A 78 1.33 0.07 2.56
N VAL A 79 2.44 0.32 1.88
CA VAL A 79 2.47 0.83 0.49
C VAL A 79 1.72 -0.11 -0.45
N SER A 80 2.02 -1.41 -0.38
CA SER A 80 1.35 -2.42 -1.20
C SER A 80 -0.16 -2.45 -0.93
N ALA A 81 -0.57 -2.42 0.33
CA ALA A 81 -1.98 -2.44 0.71
C ALA A 81 -2.72 -1.15 0.28
N ALA A 82 -2.06 0.01 0.35
CA ALA A 82 -2.60 1.27 -0.13
C ALA A 82 -2.86 1.26 -1.64
N GLY A 83 -1.94 0.65 -2.41
CA GLY A 83 -2.12 0.43 -3.85
C GLY A 83 -3.35 -0.44 -4.16
N VAL A 84 -3.58 -1.50 -3.38
CA VAL A 84 -4.78 -2.35 -3.52
C VAL A 84 -6.05 -1.56 -3.21
N LEU A 85 -6.08 -0.80 -2.10
CA LEU A 85 -7.25 0.03 -1.76
C LEU A 85 -7.57 1.03 -2.87
N ALA A 86 -6.54 1.69 -3.42
CA ALA A 86 -6.69 2.60 -4.55
C ALA A 86 -7.22 1.91 -5.82
N HIS A 87 -6.79 0.67 -6.09
CA HIS A 87 -7.30 -0.14 -7.20
C HIS A 87 -8.80 -0.43 -7.06
N TYR A 88 -9.26 -0.75 -5.85
CA TYR A 88 -10.68 -0.97 -5.52
C TYR A 88 -11.48 0.32 -5.31
N GLY A 89 -10.88 1.50 -5.50
CA GLY A 89 -11.57 2.78 -5.38
C GLY A 89 -11.84 3.24 -3.95
N ILE A 90 -11.12 2.68 -2.96
CA ILE A 90 -11.26 3.02 -1.54
C ILE A 90 -10.21 4.08 -1.21
N TYR A 91 -10.63 5.35 -1.24
CA TYR A 91 -9.70 6.48 -1.16
C TYR A 91 -9.71 7.16 0.21
N GLU A 92 -10.77 6.98 1.00
CA GLU A 92 -11.06 7.71 2.23
C GLU A 92 -10.03 7.46 3.34
N ILE A 93 -9.42 6.27 3.35
CA ILE A 93 -8.39 5.87 4.33
C ILE A 93 -6.97 6.28 3.91
N LEU A 94 -6.76 6.64 2.64
CA LEU A 94 -5.43 6.98 2.12
C LEU A 94 -4.76 8.18 2.82
N PRO A 95 -5.47 9.24 3.27
CA PRO A 95 -4.85 10.33 4.02
C PRO A 95 -4.15 9.86 5.31
N ASP A 96 -4.78 8.97 6.07
CA ASP A 96 -4.22 8.42 7.30
C ASP A 96 -3.00 7.53 7.01
N ILE A 97 -3.08 6.75 5.93
CA ILE A 97 -1.95 5.93 5.46
C ILE A 97 -0.77 6.81 5.06
N VAL A 98 -1.02 7.91 4.32
CA VAL A 98 0.02 8.86 3.91
C VAL A 98 0.72 9.47 5.13
N ASN A 99 -0.03 9.82 6.19
CA ASN A 99 0.56 10.33 7.43
C ASN A 99 1.51 9.31 8.07
N VAL A 100 1.07 8.06 8.18
CA VAL A 100 1.90 6.97 8.75
C VAL A 100 3.16 6.72 7.92
N LEU A 101 3.05 6.73 6.59
CA LEU A 101 4.20 6.57 5.70
C LEU A 101 5.21 7.73 5.84
N ASN A 102 4.74 8.97 5.94
CA ASN A 102 5.59 10.14 6.19
C ASN A 102 6.34 10.02 7.52
N ASP A 103 5.67 9.56 8.58
CA ASP A 103 6.29 9.35 9.89
C ASP A 103 7.36 8.26 9.84
N ILE A 104 7.09 7.14 9.15
CA ILE A 104 8.08 6.07 8.95
C ILE A 104 9.31 6.59 8.20
N MET A 105 9.11 7.28 7.07
CA MET A 105 10.22 7.81 6.28
C MET A 105 11.07 8.81 7.07
N THR A 106 10.42 9.66 7.88
CA THR A 106 11.12 10.58 8.80
C THR A 106 11.95 9.82 9.83
N LYS A 107 11.40 8.75 10.44
CA LYS A 107 12.13 7.88 11.38
C LYS A 107 13.33 7.20 10.71
N ARG A 108 13.16 6.68 9.49
CA ARG A 108 14.21 5.95 8.72
C ARG A 108 15.26 6.87 8.09
N ARG A 109 14.94 8.14 7.84
CA ARG A 109 15.73 9.08 7.01
C ARG A 109 15.97 8.58 5.59
N ILE A 110 15.03 7.80 5.05
CA ILE A 110 15.06 7.25 3.70
C ILE A 110 13.87 7.83 2.95
N PHE A 111 14.14 8.61 1.90
CA PHE A 111 13.13 9.38 1.17
C PHE A 111 12.92 8.90 -0.27
N GLN A 112 13.58 7.81 -0.68
CA GLN A 112 13.42 7.23 -2.03
C GLN A 112 11.97 6.75 -2.24
N ASP A 113 11.30 6.30 -1.17
CA ASP A 113 9.91 5.86 -1.20
C ASP A 113 8.87 7.00 -1.27
N ASN A 114 9.32 8.27 -1.27
CA ASN A 114 8.43 9.42 -1.44
C ASN A 114 7.61 9.34 -2.74
N ILE A 115 8.07 8.56 -3.73
CA ILE A 115 7.36 8.37 -5.00
C ILE A 115 5.96 7.76 -4.76
N PHE A 116 5.84 6.76 -3.88
CA PHE A 116 4.56 6.14 -3.56
C PHE A 116 3.68 7.07 -2.73
N VAL A 117 4.28 7.85 -1.83
CA VAL A 117 3.55 8.86 -1.07
C VAL A 117 3.00 9.97 -1.97
N HIS A 118 3.75 10.43 -2.97
CA HIS A 118 3.24 11.38 -3.95
C HIS A 118 2.14 10.78 -4.82
N ALA A 119 2.26 9.50 -5.23
CA ALA A 119 1.20 8.81 -5.96
C ALA A 119 -0.10 8.73 -5.13
N LEU A 120 -0.02 8.35 -3.85
CA LEU A 120 -1.17 8.32 -2.95
C LEU A 120 -1.76 9.73 -2.73
N ASN A 121 -0.92 10.76 -2.57
CA ASN A 121 -1.38 12.14 -2.43
C ASN A 121 -2.12 12.63 -3.68
N TRP A 122 -1.70 12.26 -4.90
CA TRP A 122 -2.47 12.62 -6.08
C TRP A 122 -3.86 11.99 -6.01
N LYS A 123 -3.96 10.72 -5.59
CA LYS A 123 -5.23 10.00 -5.54
C LYS A 123 -6.16 10.61 -4.51
N VAL A 124 -5.63 10.98 -3.34
CA VAL A 124 -6.37 11.74 -2.32
C VAL A 124 -6.84 13.07 -2.89
N ALA A 125 -5.95 13.86 -3.50
CA ALA A 125 -6.31 15.15 -4.08
C ALA A 125 -7.41 15.01 -5.13
N LEU A 126 -7.35 13.98 -5.98
CA LEU A 126 -8.30 13.77 -7.05
C LEU A 126 -9.65 13.23 -6.55
N PHE A 127 -9.64 12.16 -5.74
CA PHE A 127 -10.86 11.42 -5.39
C PHE A 127 -11.51 11.87 -4.08
N VAL A 128 -10.74 12.41 -3.13
CA VAL A 128 -11.27 12.85 -1.82
C VAL A 128 -11.46 14.37 -1.79
N GLU A 129 -10.50 15.13 -2.31
CA GLU A 129 -10.50 16.60 -2.21
C GLU A 129 -11.07 17.30 -3.46
N ASP A 130 -11.30 16.55 -4.54
CA ASP A 130 -11.70 17.05 -5.87
C ASP A 130 -10.82 18.21 -6.39
N ASN A 131 -9.52 18.14 -6.09
CA ASN A 131 -8.52 19.15 -6.41
C ASN A 131 -7.55 18.66 -7.50
N LEU A 132 -7.91 18.91 -8.75
CA LEU A 132 -7.11 18.50 -9.92
C LEU A 132 -5.73 19.16 -9.97
N GLU A 133 -5.59 20.43 -9.57
CA GLU A 133 -4.29 21.11 -9.61
C GLU A 133 -3.30 20.49 -8.62
N LYS A 134 -3.77 20.19 -7.40
CA LYS A 134 -2.96 19.50 -6.40
C LYS A 134 -2.58 18.10 -6.89
N ALA A 135 -3.54 17.36 -7.45
CA ALA A 135 -3.27 16.04 -8.02
C ALA A 135 -2.21 16.08 -9.13
N LYS A 136 -2.30 17.06 -10.05
CA LYS A 136 -1.29 17.26 -11.11
C LYS A 136 0.09 17.58 -10.55
N ASN A 137 0.18 18.42 -9.53
CA ASN A 137 1.45 18.76 -8.88
C ASN A 137 2.09 17.52 -8.25
N ASP A 138 1.31 16.68 -7.56
CA ASP A 138 1.84 15.45 -6.97
C ASP A 138 2.22 14.41 -8.05
N TYR A 139 1.44 14.29 -9.13
CA TYR A 139 1.82 13.49 -10.30
C TYR A 139 3.15 13.94 -10.93
N GLN A 140 3.37 15.24 -11.08
CA GLN A 140 4.64 15.77 -11.59
C GLN A 140 5.83 15.40 -10.69
N LYS A 141 5.66 15.42 -9.35
CA LYS A 141 6.69 14.97 -8.41
C LYS A 141 7.00 13.48 -8.59
N VAL A 142 5.98 12.64 -8.79
CA VAL A 142 6.16 11.22 -9.13
C VAL A 142 7.01 11.06 -10.39
N CYS A 143 6.70 11.80 -11.46
CA CYS A 143 7.47 11.76 -12.71
C CYS A 143 8.94 12.17 -12.51
N MET A 144 9.19 13.25 -11.76
CA MET A 144 10.55 13.71 -11.47
C MET A 144 11.35 12.67 -10.68
N MET A 145 10.73 12.04 -9.68
CA MET A 145 11.36 11.00 -8.88
C MET A 145 11.65 9.74 -9.70
N ALA A 146 10.70 9.28 -10.53
CA ALA A 146 10.90 8.10 -11.36
C ALA A 146 12.09 8.28 -12.32
N VAL A 147 12.27 9.49 -12.87
CA VAL A 147 13.44 9.84 -13.68
C VAL A 147 14.72 9.84 -12.86
N LEU A 148 14.71 10.45 -11.67
CA LEU A 148 15.88 10.50 -10.78
C LEU A 148 16.36 9.12 -10.35
N LEU A 149 15.43 8.20 -10.07
CA LEU A 149 15.72 6.83 -9.65
C LEU A 149 16.06 5.90 -10.83
N SER A 150 15.96 6.37 -12.08
CA SER A 150 16.14 5.55 -13.29
C SER A 150 15.20 4.34 -13.35
N GLU A 151 13.98 4.50 -12.83
CA GLU A 151 12.97 3.45 -12.72
C GLU A 151 11.97 3.52 -13.87
N ASP A 152 12.39 3.08 -15.06
CA ASP A 152 11.58 3.17 -16.29
C ASP A 152 10.25 2.40 -16.18
N LEU A 153 10.24 1.28 -15.45
CA LEU A 153 9.01 0.52 -15.22
C LEU A 153 8.03 1.30 -14.34
N VAL A 154 8.51 1.86 -13.23
CA VAL A 154 7.67 2.68 -12.34
C VAL A 154 7.13 3.89 -13.07
N LYS A 155 7.96 4.56 -13.89
CA LYS A 155 7.52 5.70 -14.71
C LYS A 155 6.36 5.34 -15.63
N ARG A 156 6.41 4.19 -16.30
CA ARG A 156 5.33 3.73 -17.19
C ARG A 156 4.06 3.42 -16.40
N ASN A 157 4.17 2.64 -15.33
CA ASN A 157 3.02 2.26 -14.52
C ASN A 157 2.31 3.50 -13.93
N MET A 158 3.08 4.49 -13.44
CA MET A 158 2.52 5.71 -12.88
C MET A 158 1.81 6.58 -13.94
N LEU A 159 2.31 6.59 -15.18
CA LEU A 159 1.63 7.27 -16.29
C LEU A 159 0.30 6.58 -16.62
N GLU A 160 0.31 5.25 -16.70
CA GLU A 160 -0.90 4.45 -16.95
C GLU A 160 -1.94 4.69 -15.84
N GLU A 161 -1.54 4.60 -14.57
CA GLU A 161 -2.43 4.88 -13.45
C GLU A 161 -2.99 6.31 -13.46
N TRP A 162 -2.17 7.31 -13.81
CA TRP A 162 -2.63 8.70 -13.91
C TRP A 162 -3.70 8.88 -14.99
N ILE A 163 -3.51 8.25 -16.15
CA ILE A 163 -4.49 8.29 -17.24
C ILE A 163 -5.80 7.63 -16.79
N GLU A 164 -5.72 6.43 -16.20
CA GLU A 164 -6.90 5.72 -15.68
C GLU A 164 -7.65 6.54 -14.62
N ASP A 165 -6.92 7.19 -13.71
CA ASP A 165 -7.52 8.00 -12.65
C ASP A 165 -8.21 9.25 -13.21
N LEU A 166 -7.66 9.89 -14.24
CA LEU A 166 -8.33 10.98 -14.96
C LEU A 166 -9.59 10.50 -15.68
N GLU A 167 -9.53 9.34 -16.34
CA GLU A 167 -10.68 8.75 -17.03
C GLU A 167 -11.83 8.42 -16.07
N LYS A 168 -11.52 7.90 -14.87
CA LYS A 168 -12.51 7.68 -13.79
C LYS A 168 -13.21 8.97 -13.37
N LYS A 169 -12.56 10.12 -13.49
CA LYS A 169 -13.12 11.46 -13.24
C LYS A 169 -13.77 12.11 -14.46
N GLY A 170 -13.82 11.41 -15.60
CA GLY A 170 -14.33 11.98 -16.86
C GLY A 170 -13.43 13.06 -17.46
N LEU A 171 -12.17 13.12 -17.04
CA LEU A 171 -11.17 14.05 -17.53
C LEU A 171 -10.35 13.39 -18.65
N LYS A 172 -9.92 14.19 -19.62
CA LYS A 172 -9.00 13.72 -20.66
C LYS A 172 -7.57 14.04 -20.25
N TYR A 173 -6.67 13.08 -20.43
CA TYR A 173 -5.25 13.38 -20.41
C TYR A 173 -4.91 14.29 -21.58
N THR A 174 -4.62 15.55 -21.29
CA THR A 174 -3.95 16.46 -22.20
C THR A 174 -2.49 16.51 -21.74
N ASN A 175 -1.55 16.21 -22.64
CA ASN A 175 -0.11 16.39 -22.37
C ASN A 175 0.08 17.73 -21.65
N ILE A 176 0.56 17.68 -20.40
CA ILE A 176 0.93 18.86 -19.63
C ILE A 176 2.18 19.46 -20.28
#